data_AF-A0A183FI81-F1
#
_entry.id   AF-A0A183FI81-F1
#
_cell.length_a   1.000
_cell.length_b   1.000
_cell.length_c   1.000
_cell.angle_alpha   90.00
_cell.angle_beta   90.00
_cell.angle_gamma   90.00
#
_symmetry.space_group_name_H-M   'P 1'
#
loop_
_entity.id
_entity.type
_entity.pdbx_description
1 polymer ?
#
loop_
_entity_poly.entity_id
_entity_poly.type
_entity_poly.pdbx_seq_one_letter_code
_entity_poly.pdbx_strand_id
1 'polypeptide(L)'
;MLCGKLVTELIYIHCKLLIVDDEHVIIGSANINDRSQVGNRDSEVCVLYTDVEKEPSEHLGLLPDSRRPSKFKYEVSLDDPVAESFFVDIWQSTARNNMLIYEEVFRTYPTDNVETFEEYEKWTGQMPLAEYSPQQAQEKLRDLNGTLVEFPLNFLCKANLTPGITSKEGLVPSAVFT
;
A
#
# COMPACT_ATOMS: atom_id res chain seq x y z
N MET A 1 19.48 6.64 0.39
CA MET A 1 19.89 8.04 0.12
C MET A 1 20.22 8.17 -1.34
N LEU A 2 19.76 9.24 -1.98
CA LEU A 2 20.11 9.59 -3.35
C LEU A 2 20.92 10.88 -3.30
N CYS A 3 22.15 10.85 -3.81
CA CYS A 3 23.07 12.00 -3.79
C CYS A 3 23.23 12.65 -2.39
N GLY A 4 23.32 11.83 -1.34
CA GLY A 4 23.48 12.31 0.04
C GLY A 4 22.20 12.85 0.70
N LYS A 5 21.06 12.83 0.00
CA LYS A 5 19.75 13.22 0.56
C LYS A 5 18.92 11.98 0.92
N LEU A 6 18.19 12.09 2.02
CA LEU A 6 17.11 11.16 2.34
C LEU A 6 15.98 11.39 1.34
N VAL A 7 15.46 10.30 0.78
CA VAL A 7 14.35 10.32 -0.19
C VAL A 7 13.42 9.17 0.16
N THR A 8 12.14 9.36 -0.15
CA THR A 8 11.10 8.33 -0.04
C THR A 8 10.31 8.29 -1.35
N GLU A 9 9.77 7.13 -1.67
CA GLU A 9 8.90 6.91 -2.83
C GLU A 9 7.96 5.74 -2.50
N LEU A 10 6.77 5.75 -3.09
CA LEU A 10 5.84 4.64 -2.92
C LEU A 10 6.34 3.39 -3.64
N ILE A 11 6.05 2.23 -3.06
CA ILE A 11 6.19 0.95 -3.78
C ILE A 11 4.88 0.71 -4.52
N TYR A 12 4.95 0.73 -5.85
CA TYR A 12 3.76 0.58 -6.67
C TYR A 12 3.24 -0.87 -6.64
N ILE A 13 2.07 -1.06 -6.00
CA ILE A 13 1.41 -2.36 -5.90
C ILE A 13 0.68 -2.64 -7.22
N HIS A 14 1.38 -3.31 -8.14
CA HIS A 14 0.82 -3.73 -9.43
C HIS A 14 0.25 -5.15 -9.40
N CYS A 15 0.31 -5.86 -8.27
CA CYS A 15 -0.20 -7.23 -8.19
C CYS A 15 -1.72 -7.30 -8.39
N LYS A 16 -2.19 -8.41 -8.95
CA LYS A 16 -3.60 -8.80 -8.98
C LYS A 16 -3.68 -10.20 -8.42
N LEU A 17 -3.81 -10.24 -7.09
CA LEU A 17 -3.72 -11.44 -6.27
C LEU A 17 -4.85 -11.40 -5.25
N LEU A 18 -5.58 -12.49 -5.13
CA LEU A 18 -6.55 -12.71 -4.06
C LEU A 18 -6.21 -14.04 -3.39
N ILE A 19 -6.09 -14.02 -2.07
CA ILE A 19 -5.90 -15.19 -1.22
C ILE A 19 -7.12 -15.27 -0.31
N VAL A 20 -7.71 -16.47 -0.19
CA VAL A 20 -8.89 -16.71 0.65
C VAL A 20 -8.64 -17.96 1.49
N ASP A 21 -8.79 -17.82 2.80
CA ASP A 21 -8.73 -18.87 3.82
C ASP A 21 -7.46 -19.75 3.76
N ASP A 22 -6.35 -19.21 3.23
CA ASP A 22 -5.11 -19.93 2.92
C ASP A 22 -5.30 -21.19 2.04
N GLU A 23 -6.44 -21.30 1.34
CA GLU A 23 -6.83 -22.47 0.54
C GLU A 23 -6.97 -22.13 -0.94
N HIS A 24 -7.44 -20.92 -1.26
CA HIS A 24 -7.69 -20.49 -2.63
C HIS A 24 -6.85 -19.27 -2.99
N VAL A 25 -6.23 -19.34 -4.16
CA VAL A 25 -5.47 -18.22 -4.75
C VAL A 25 -5.97 -17.94 -6.14
N ILE A 26 -6.30 -16.68 -6.41
CA ILE A 26 -6.45 -16.18 -7.77
C ILE A 26 -5.27 -15.27 -8.07
N ILE A 27 -4.54 -15.59 -9.12
CA ILE A 27 -3.45 -14.77 -9.66
C ILE A 27 -3.68 -14.50 -11.14
N GLY A 28 -3.45 -13.27 -11.59
CA GLY A 28 -3.67 -12.95 -13.00
C GLY A 28 -3.33 -11.52 -13.38
N SER A 29 -3.93 -11.07 -14.48
CA SER A 29 -3.81 -9.71 -15.00
C SER A 29 -4.97 -8.79 -14.61
N ALA A 30 -6.14 -9.37 -14.25
CA ALA A 30 -7.37 -8.64 -14.01
C ALA A 30 -7.33 -7.77 -12.74
N ASN A 31 -7.47 -6.45 -12.88
CA ASN A 31 -7.64 -5.53 -11.75
C ASN A 31 -9.04 -5.68 -11.11
N ILE A 32 -9.22 -5.11 -9.92
CA ILE A 32 -10.55 -4.96 -9.30
C ILE A 32 -11.20 -3.69 -9.84
N ASN A 33 -11.74 -3.77 -11.06
CA ASN A 33 -12.44 -2.69 -11.76
C ASN A 33 -13.31 -3.26 -12.91
N ASP A 34 -14.22 -2.46 -13.46
CA ASP A 34 -15.08 -2.89 -14.57
C ASP A 34 -14.25 -3.25 -15.80
N ARG A 35 -13.21 -2.46 -16.11
CA ARG A 35 -12.35 -2.68 -17.28
C ARG A 35 -11.84 -4.12 -17.40
N SER A 36 -11.44 -4.71 -16.28
CA SER A 36 -10.93 -6.07 -16.20
C SER A 36 -12.03 -7.12 -15.91
N GLN A 37 -13.12 -6.77 -15.21
CA GLN A 37 -14.06 -7.78 -14.69
C GLN A 37 -15.34 -7.99 -15.52
N VAL A 38 -15.81 -7.01 -16.30
CA VAL A 38 -17.11 -7.16 -17.02
C VAL A 38 -17.04 -8.06 -18.26
N GLY A 39 -15.84 -8.47 -18.67
CA GLY A 39 -15.60 -9.47 -19.73
C GLY A 39 -15.83 -9.00 -21.17
N ASN A 40 -16.38 -7.80 -21.39
CA ASN A 40 -16.58 -7.20 -22.72
C ASN A 40 -15.69 -5.96 -22.97
N ARG A 41 -14.73 -5.71 -22.08
CA ARG A 41 -13.74 -4.62 -22.17
C ARG A 41 -12.36 -5.20 -22.45
N ASP A 42 -11.47 -5.23 -21.46
CA ASP A 42 -10.12 -5.78 -21.65
C ASP A 42 -10.13 -7.30 -21.72
N SER A 43 -9.15 -7.85 -22.45
CA SER A 43 -8.85 -9.28 -22.39
C SER A 43 -7.92 -9.54 -21.21
N GLU A 44 -8.38 -10.35 -20.25
CA GLU A 44 -7.64 -10.70 -19.05
C GLU A 44 -7.43 -12.21 -18.94
N VAL A 45 -6.41 -12.62 -18.20
CA VAL A 45 -6.15 -14.02 -17.87
C VAL A 45 -5.89 -14.17 -16.37
N CYS A 46 -6.56 -15.14 -15.76
CA CYS A 46 -6.39 -15.49 -14.35
C CYS A 46 -6.30 -17.00 -14.20
N VAL A 47 -5.56 -17.43 -13.18
CA VAL A 47 -5.47 -18.81 -12.73
C VAL A 47 -6.06 -18.88 -11.33
N LEU A 48 -7.01 -19.79 -11.13
CA LEU A 48 -7.45 -20.23 -9.81
C LEU A 48 -6.60 -21.43 -9.41
N TYR A 49 -5.92 -21.31 -8.29
CA TYR A 49 -5.24 -22.40 -7.60
C TYR A 49 -6.01 -22.71 -6.33
N THR A 50 -6.27 -23.99 -6.11
CA THR A 50 -6.86 -24.51 -4.87
C THR A 50 -5.90 -25.55 -4.33
N ASP A 51 -5.48 -25.37 -3.09
CA ASP A 51 -4.68 -26.37 -2.42
C ASP A 51 -5.55 -27.62 -2.12
N VAL A 52 -5.06 -28.78 -2.53
CA VAL A 52 -5.73 -30.07 -2.36
C VAL A 52 -5.03 -30.93 -1.29
N GLU A 53 -3.80 -30.58 -0.92
CA GLU A 53 -2.99 -31.27 0.08
C GLU A 53 -2.80 -30.36 1.29
N LYS A 54 -3.70 -30.49 2.26
CA LYS A 54 -3.63 -29.75 3.54
C LYS A 54 -2.51 -30.32 4.42
N GLU A 55 -1.26 -30.05 4.07
CA GLU A 55 -0.18 -30.19 5.03
C GLU A 55 -0.41 -29.19 6.18
N PRO A 56 -0.20 -29.56 7.45
CA PRO A 56 -0.37 -28.65 8.59
C PRO A 56 0.66 -27.50 8.64
N SER A 57 1.42 -27.28 7.56
CA SER A 57 2.34 -26.17 7.38
C SER A 57 1.62 -24.96 6.79
N GLU A 58 1.51 -23.96 7.65
CA GLU A 58 1.08 -22.57 7.44
C GLU A 58 1.42 -22.01 6.05
N HIS A 59 0.43 -21.33 5.46
CA HIS A 59 0.53 -20.56 4.21
C HIS A 59 0.81 -21.38 2.95
N LEU A 60 -0.26 -21.89 2.32
CA LEU A 60 -0.39 -22.21 0.88
C LEU A 60 0.67 -23.14 0.24
N GLY A 61 1.61 -23.72 1.00
CA GLY A 61 2.68 -24.57 0.47
C GLY A 61 3.60 -23.90 -0.57
N LEU A 62 3.42 -22.61 -0.88
CA LEU A 62 4.09 -21.92 -1.99
C LEU A 62 5.57 -21.62 -1.73
N LEU A 63 6.07 -21.89 -0.53
CA LEU A 63 7.40 -21.50 -0.09
C LEU A 63 8.16 -22.64 0.62
N PRO A 64 8.61 -23.70 -0.07
CA PRO A 64 9.67 -24.54 0.50
C PRO A 64 11.01 -23.78 0.57
N ASP A 65 11.26 -22.84 -0.36
CA ASP A 65 12.61 -22.27 -0.57
C ASP A 65 12.67 -20.76 -0.86
N SER A 66 11.55 -20.04 -0.97
CA SER A 66 11.57 -18.58 -1.22
C SER A 66 11.49 -17.75 0.06
N ARG A 67 12.29 -18.11 1.07
CA ARG A 67 12.66 -17.16 2.14
C ARG A 67 13.52 -16.06 1.53
N ARG A 68 12.91 -15.15 0.77
CA ARG A 68 13.35 -13.76 0.86
C ARG A 68 12.78 -13.31 2.20
N PRO A 69 13.57 -13.25 3.29
CA PRO A 69 13.04 -12.70 4.52
C PRO A 69 12.54 -11.29 4.17
N SER A 70 11.23 -11.09 4.27
CA SER A 70 10.72 -9.76 4.58
C SER A 70 11.55 -9.31 5.79
N LYS A 71 12.33 -8.24 5.61
CA LYS A 71 13.23 -7.73 6.66
C LYS A 71 12.39 -7.04 7.73
N PHE A 72 11.54 -7.80 8.40
CA PHE A 72 10.97 -7.36 9.65
C PHE A 72 12.09 -7.26 10.68
N LYS A 73 12.05 -6.20 11.47
CA LYS A 73 13.01 -5.95 12.55
C LYS A 73 12.88 -7.01 13.66
N TYR A 74 11.72 -7.64 13.77
CA TYR A 74 11.40 -8.69 14.74
C TYR A 74 10.79 -9.90 14.03
N GLU A 75 10.88 -11.06 14.68
CA GLU A 75 10.23 -12.29 14.21
C GLU A 75 8.71 -12.13 14.34
N VAL A 76 8.00 -12.42 13.24
CA VAL A 76 6.55 -12.34 13.16
C VAL A 76 6.05 -13.75 12.84
N SER A 77 5.27 -14.33 13.75
CA SER A 77 4.50 -15.54 13.48
C SER A 77 3.36 -15.19 12.52
N LEU A 78 3.21 -15.99 11.47
CA LEU A 78 2.19 -15.85 10.43
C LEU A 78 1.19 -17.01 10.47
N ASP A 79 1.20 -17.76 11.57
CA ASP A 79 0.51 -19.02 11.76
C ASP A 79 -1.01 -18.83 11.73
N ASP A 80 -1.47 -17.72 12.33
CA ASP A 80 -2.87 -17.31 12.36
C ASP A 80 -3.00 -15.83 11.94
N PRO A 81 -3.34 -15.55 10.66
CA PRO A 81 -3.44 -14.19 10.15
C PRO A 81 -4.70 -13.43 10.63
N VAL A 82 -5.65 -14.10 11.29
CA VAL A 82 -6.89 -13.49 11.79
C VAL A 82 -6.93 -13.33 13.30
N ALA A 83 -5.97 -13.90 14.03
CA ALA A 83 -5.79 -13.68 15.45
C ALA A 83 -5.65 -12.19 15.76
N GLU A 84 -6.30 -11.72 16.82
CA GLU A 84 -6.23 -10.32 17.26
C GLU A 84 -4.80 -9.87 17.54
N SER A 85 -3.99 -10.74 18.17
CA SER A 85 -2.57 -10.50 18.42
C SER A 85 -1.74 -10.30 17.15
N PHE A 86 -2.17 -10.86 16.02
CA PHE A 86 -1.53 -10.61 14.74
C PHE A 86 -2.13 -9.37 14.08
N PHE A 87 -3.44 -9.35 13.87
CA PHE A 87 -4.13 -8.31 13.10
C PHE A 87 -4.01 -6.92 13.74
N VAL A 88 -4.20 -6.82 15.06
CA VAL A 88 -4.16 -5.53 15.77
C VAL A 88 -2.73 -5.18 16.17
N ASP A 89 -2.09 -6.05 16.95
CA ASP A 89 -0.83 -5.69 17.60
C ASP A 89 0.38 -5.70 16.65
N ILE A 90 0.32 -6.49 15.56
CA ILE A 90 1.40 -6.56 14.57
C ILE A 90 1.03 -5.81 13.30
N TRP A 91 -0.01 -6.21 12.59
CA TRP A 91 -0.33 -5.69 11.26
C TRP A 91 -0.75 -4.21 11.30
N GLN A 92 -1.82 -3.88 12.03
CA GLN A 92 -2.31 -2.50 12.14
C GLN A 92 -1.28 -1.58 12.82
N SER A 93 -0.71 -2.03 13.95
CA SER A 93 0.32 -1.27 14.67
C SER A 93 1.52 -0.94 13.79
N THR A 94 2.04 -1.91 13.02
CA THR A 94 3.16 -1.69 12.09
C THR A 94 2.79 -0.70 11.00
N ALA A 95 1.62 -0.87 10.37
CA ALA A 95 1.12 0.02 9.32
C ALA A 95 1.02 1.47 9.80
N ARG A 96 0.42 1.66 10.99
CA ARG A 96 0.23 2.96 11.61
C ARG A 96 1.55 3.62 12.00
N ASN A 97 2.43 2.89 12.69
CA ASN A 97 3.71 3.44 13.14
C ASN A 97 4.61 3.84 11.97
N ASN A 98 4.69 3.01 10.92
CA ASN A 98 5.44 3.34 9.72
C ASN A 98 4.86 4.57 9.02
N MET A 99 3.53 4.66 8.88
CA MET A 99 2.86 5.83 8.30
C MET A 99 3.22 7.12 9.05
N LEU A 100 3.12 7.12 10.38
CA LEU A 100 3.48 8.29 11.19
C LEU A 100 4.94 8.72 11.01
N ILE A 101 5.86 7.75 10.92
CA ILE A 101 7.28 8.04 10.66
C ILE A 101 7.47 8.66 9.27
N TYR A 102 6.85 8.11 8.23
CA TYR A 102 6.96 8.66 6.87
C TYR A 102 6.37 10.08 6.77
N GLU A 103 5.21 10.32 7.38
CA GLU A 103 4.58 11.64 7.42
C GLU A 103 5.45 12.65 8.16
N GLU A 104 5.99 12.30 9.32
CA GLU A 104 6.84 13.21 10.10
C GLU A 104 8.16 13.51 9.39
N VAL A 105 8.81 12.47 8.84
CA VAL A 105 10.14 12.60 8.25
C VAL A 105 10.10 13.30 6.91
N PHE A 106 9.14 12.95 6.06
CA PHE A 106 9.11 13.36 4.66
C PHE A 106 7.92 14.21 4.27
N ARG A 107 6.91 14.37 5.15
CA ARG A 107 5.64 15.02 4.81
C ARG A 107 4.99 14.38 3.58
N THR A 108 4.98 13.05 3.54
CA THR A 108 4.39 12.29 2.43
C THR A 108 2.94 12.66 2.19
N TYR A 109 2.50 12.45 0.95
CA TYR A 109 1.09 12.43 0.56
C TYR A 109 0.86 11.16 -0.28
N PRO A 110 -0.35 10.58 -0.29
CA PRO A 110 -1.56 11.03 0.40
C PRO A 110 -1.47 10.97 1.94
N THR A 111 -2.28 11.74 2.67
CA THR A 111 -2.31 11.82 4.15
C THR A 111 -3.69 12.27 4.65
N ASP A 112 -4.11 11.80 5.83
CA ASP A 112 -5.37 12.22 6.46
C ASP A 112 -5.31 13.63 7.05
N ASN A 113 -4.13 14.26 7.11
CA ASN A 113 -3.97 15.64 7.57
C ASN A 113 -4.36 16.68 6.50
N VAL A 114 -4.74 16.23 5.30
CA VAL A 114 -5.02 17.09 4.13
C VAL A 114 -6.33 16.65 3.50
N GLU A 115 -7.40 17.42 3.72
CA GLU A 115 -8.74 17.11 3.24
C GLU A 115 -9.13 17.98 2.01
N THR A 116 -8.35 19.01 1.70
CA THR A 116 -8.60 19.96 0.58
C THR A 116 -7.33 20.27 -0.23
N PHE A 117 -7.49 20.80 -1.44
CA PHE A 117 -6.35 21.24 -2.27
C PHE A 117 -5.59 22.42 -1.67
N GLU A 118 -6.26 23.33 -0.95
CA GLU A 118 -5.58 24.44 -0.26
C GLU A 118 -4.67 23.92 0.87
N GLU A 119 -5.13 22.93 1.63
CA GLU A 119 -4.31 22.25 2.64
C GLU A 119 -3.15 21.48 2.00
N TYR A 120 -3.35 20.87 0.83
CA TYR A 120 -2.31 20.17 0.10
C TYR A 120 -1.16 21.11 -0.32
N GLU A 121 -1.48 22.30 -0.83
CA GLU A 121 -0.47 23.32 -1.17
C GLU A 121 0.30 23.76 0.08
N LYS A 122 -0.40 24.00 1.20
CA LYS A 122 0.24 24.34 2.49
C LYS A 122 1.10 23.20 3.02
N TRP A 123 0.68 21.96 2.84
CA TRP A 123 1.37 20.77 3.33
C TRP A 123 2.68 20.52 2.59
N THR A 124 2.64 20.60 1.26
CA THR A 124 3.78 20.36 0.36
C THR A 124 4.76 21.53 0.29
N GLY A 125 4.31 22.75 0.59
CA GLY A 125 5.18 23.93 0.67
C GLY A 125 6.09 23.99 1.90
N GLN A 126 5.89 23.10 2.89
CA GLN A 126 6.69 23.06 4.11
C GLN A 126 7.91 22.15 3.95
N MET A 127 9.06 22.60 4.48
CA MET A 127 10.31 21.83 4.44
C MET A 127 10.21 20.58 5.33
N PRO A 128 10.48 19.36 4.81
CA PRO A 128 10.40 18.13 5.60
C PRO A 128 11.61 17.96 6.53
N LEU A 129 11.44 17.18 7.60
CA LEU A 129 12.49 16.87 8.58
C LEU A 129 13.73 16.25 7.92
N ALA A 130 13.52 15.42 6.90
CA ALA A 130 14.57 14.84 6.06
C ALA A 130 15.54 15.88 5.46
N GLU A 131 15.08 17.11 5.23
CA GLU A 131 15.90 18.19 4.67
C GLU A 131 16.50 19.09 5.75
N TYR A 132 15.70 19.57 6.72
CA TYR A 132 16.20 20.55 7.70
C TYR A 132 16.98 19.92 8.87
N SER A 133 16.75 18.63 9.19
CA SER A 133 17.52 17.90 10.20
C SER A 133 17.73 16.43 9.81
N PRO A 134 18.63 16.14 8.85
CA PRO A 134 18.85 14.78 8.35
C PRO A 134 19.28 13.78 9.42
N GLN A 135 19.98 14.21 10.48
CA GLN A 135 20.39 13.34 11.58
C GLN A 135 19.18 12.85 12.39
N GLN A 136 18.27 13.77 12.77
CA GLN A 136 17.04 13.42 13.48
C GLN A 136 16.11 12.57 12.61
N ALA A 137 16.02 12.88 11.31
CA ALA A 137 15.30 12.06 10.35
C ALA A 137 15.85 10.62 10.32
N GLN A 138 17.18 10.45 10.26
CA GLN A 138 17.80 9.13 10.27
C GLN A 138 17.54 8.35 11.56
N GLU A 139 17.45 9.02 12.71
CA GLU A 139 17.12 8.37 13.98
C GLU A 139 15.70 7.80 13.95
N LYS A 140 14.71 8.59 13.51
CA LYS A 140 13.31 8.14 13.38
C LYS A 140 13.14 7.02 12.38
N LEU A 141 13.85 7.09 11.25
CA LEU A 141 13.78 6.04 10.22
C LEU A 141 14.29 4.67 10.69
N ARG A 142 15.04 4.59 11.80
CA ARG A 142 15.46 3.30 12.39
C ARG A 142 14.32 2.53 13.04
N ASP A 143 13.19 3.19 13.29
CA ASP A 143 12.01 2.58 13.90
C ASP A 143 11.03 2.01 12.88
N LEU A 144 11.30 2.20 11.57
CA LEU A 144 10.55 1.53 10.52
C LEU A 144 10.67 0.01 10.62
N ASN A 145 9.55 -0.67 10.43
CA ASN A 145 9.47 -2.13 10.41
C ASN A 145 8.76 -2.61 9.13
N GLY A 146 9.52 -3.12 8.17
CA GLY A 146 8.97 -3.45 6.84
C GLY A 146 8.57 -2.19 6.05
N THR A 147 7.62 -2.36 5.12
CA THR A 147 7.17 -1.30 4.20
C THR A 147 5.66 -1.03 4.26
N LEU A 148 4.94 -1.75 5.13
CA LEU A 148 3.50 -1.60 5.28
C LEU A 148 3.18 -0.24 5.89
N VAL A 149 2.23 0.50 5.31
CA VAL A 149 1.72 1.76 5.83
C VAL A 149 0.19 1.74 5.80
N GLU A 150 -0.44 2.43 6.73
CA GLU A 150 -1.89 2.63 6.74
C GLU A 150 -2.31 3.50 5.55
N PHE A 151 -3.39 3.11 4.84
CA PHE A 151 -3.88 3.88 3.70
C PHE A 151 -4.78 5.04 4.19
N PRO A 152 -4.50 6.30 3.82
CA PRO A 152 -5.27 7.46 4.28
C PRO A 152 -6.65 7.50 3.60
N LEU A 153 -7.72 7.59 4.39
CA LEU A 153 -9.10 7.58 3.92
C LEU A 153 -9.70 8.99 3.77
N ASN A 154 -9.10 9.98 4.44
CA ASN A 154 -9.58 11.37 4.47
C ASN A 154 -8.82 12.29 3.50
N PHE A 155 -7.79 11.77 2.81
CA PHE A 155 -7.03 12.57 1.85
C PHE A 155 -7.92 13.15 0.75
N LEU A 156 -7.96 14.49 0.66
CA LEU A 156 -8.79 15.25 -0.28
C LEU A 156 -10.30 14.92 -0.23
N CYS A 157 -10.80 14.40 0.90
CA CYS A 157 -12.20 13.97 1.02
C CYS A 157 -13.23 15.12 0.89
N LYS A 158 -12.80 16.38 1.09
CA LYS A 158 -13.62 17.58 0.91
C LYS A 158 -13.46 18.22 -0.47
N ALA A 159 -12.65 17.64 -1.35
CA ALA A 159 -12.46 18.11 -2.71
C ALA A 159 -13.33 17.32 -3.72
N ASN A 160 -13.65 17.95 -4.85
CA ASN A 160 -14.20 17.21 -5.98
C ASN A 160 -13.05 16.63 -6.81
N LEU A 161 -12.92 15.29 -6.79
CA LEU A 161 -11.87 14.57 -7.50
C LEU A 161 -12.25 14.20 -8.94
N THR A 162 -13.47 14.49 -9.38
CA THR A 162 -13.84 14.25 -10.79
C THR A 162 -13.09 15.23 -11.70
N PRO A 163 -12.60 14.79 -12.87
CA PRO A 163 -12.02 15.68 -13.85
C PRO A 163 -12.97 16.84 -14.19
N GLY A 164 -12.45 18.06 -14.28
CA GLY A 164 -13.24 19.21 -14.68
C GLY A 164 -13.80 19.02 -16.10
N ILE A 165 -15.06 19.40 -16.35
CA ILE A 165 -15.75 19.14 -17.63
C ILE A 165 -15.01 19.75 -18.83
N THR A 166 -14.24 20.82 -18.62
CA THR A 166 -13.43 21.49 -19.65
C THR A 166 -12.00 20.96 -19.78
N SER A 167 -11.59 20.04 -18.91
CA SER A 167 -10.27 19.37 -18.97
C SER A 167 -10.27 18.25 -20.02
N LYS A 168 -9.09 17.84 -20.48
CA LYS A 168 -8.97 16.73 -21.43
C LYS A 168 -9.55 15.44 -20.85
N GLU A 169 -9.31 15.21 -19.56
CA GLU A 169 -9.78 14.07 -18.78
C GLU A 169 -11.30 14.10 -18.59
N GLY A 170 -11.90 15.29 -18.49
CA GLY A 170 -13.36 15.46 -18.40
C GLY A 170 -14.12 15.26 -19.71
N LEU A 171 -13.42 15.30 -20.85
CA LEU A 171 -13.97 14.95 -22.16
C LEU A 171 -13.96 13.43 -22.42
N VAL A 172 -13.25 12.66 -21.59
CA VAL A 172 -13.14 11.20 -21.71
C VAL A 172 -14.35 10.55 -21.02
N PRO A 173 -14.99 9.53 -21.61
CA PRO A 173 -16.08 8.81 -20.95
C PRO A 173 -15.63 8.24 -19.60
N SER A 174 -16.49 8.34 -18.58
CA SER A 174 -16.18 7.86 -17.23
C SER A 174 -15.77 6.38 -17.18
N ALA A 175 -16.26 5.56 -18.12
CA ALA A 175 -15.89 4.15 -18.27
C ALA A 175 -14.40 3.91 -18.55
N VAL A 176 -13.62 4.93 -18.90
CA VAL A 176 -12.16 4.81 -19.01
C VAL A 176 -11.49 4.76 -17.63
N PHE A 177 -12.15 5.31 -16.61
CA PHE A 177 -11.67 5.35 -15.23
C PHE A 177 -12.32 4.27 -14.34
N THR A 178 -13.28 3.50 -14.87
CA THR A 178 -13.94 2.40 -14.15
C THR A 178 -13.56 1.04 -14.68
#